data_AF-A0A945EZM7-F1
#
_entry.id   AF-A0A945EZM7-F1
#
_cell.length_a   1.000
_cell.length_b   1.000
_cell.length_c   1.000
_cell.angle_alpha   90.00
_cell.angle_beta   90.00
_cell.angle_gamma   90.00
#
_symmetry.space_group_name_H-M   'P 1'
#
loop_
_entity.id
_entity.type
_entity.pdbx_description
1 polymer ?
#
loop_
_entity_poly.entity_id
_entity_poly.type
_entity_poly.pdbx_seq_one_letter_code
_entity_poly.pdbx_strand_id
1 'polypeptide(L)'
;MAVPKKKTSKSRRNQRRAHDSLARVNIVANKTTGEYQLPHQVSVDGFYKGKKVIADKVKKEEESSEEVNAKPEAEQKKIASEGV
;
A
#
# COMPACT_ATOMS: atom_id res chain seq x y z
N MET A 1 28.87 15.39 31.42
CA MET A 1 28.33 15.12 30.06
C MET A 1 28.61 16.32 29.18
N ALA A 2 28.92 16.11 27.89
CA ALA A 2 29.10 17.23 26.97
C ALA A 2 27.73 17.81 26.56
N VAL A 3 27.55 19.11 26.77
CA VAL A 3 26.31 19.84 26.46
C VAL A 3 26.64 20.93 25.44
N PRO A 4 25.80 21.17 24.42
CA PRO A 4 26.01 22.28 23.51
C PRO A 4 25.98 23.62 24.27
N LYS A 5 27.06 24.40 24.15
CA LYS A 5 27.15 25.73 24.78
C LYS A 5 26.16 26.74 24.18
N LYS A 6 25.78 26.58 22.91
CA LYS A 6 24.88 27.48 22.16
C LYS A 6 23.93 26.70 21.27
N LYS A 7 22.79 27.32 20.94
CA LYS A 7 21.82 26.79 19.99
C LYS A 7 22.41 26.74 18.57
N THR A 8 22.28 25.61 17.89
CA THR A 8 22.64 25.51 16.46
C THR A 8 21.66 26.33 15.63
N SER A 9 22.17 27.21 14.76
CA SER A 9 21.33 28.01 13.85
C SER A 9 20.51 27.14 12.90
N LYS A 10 19.37 27.65 12.42
CA LYS A 10 18.52 26.94 11.46
C LYS A 10 19.29 26.61 10.18
N SER A 11 20.10 27.55 9.67
CA SER A 11 20.95 27.36 8.50
C SER A 11 21.96 26.21 8.68
N ARG A 12 22.73 26.19 9.79
CA ARG A 12 23.71 25.11 10.06
C ARG A 12 23.04 23.75 10.22
N ARG A 13 21.84 23.70 10.82
CA ARG A 13 21.06 22.46 10.90
C ARG A 13 20.63 21.98 9.51
N ASN A 14 20.11 22.88 8.67
CA ASN A 14 19.59 22.53 7.35
C ASN A 14 20.72 22.12 6.40
N GLN A 15 21.88 22.78 6.45
CA GLN A 15 23.07 22.38 5.68
C GLN A 15 23.54 20.99 6.09
N ARG A 16 23.55 20.66 7.39
CA ARG A 16 23.88 19.31 7.84
C ARG A 16 22.90 18.26 7.31
N ARG A 17 21.60 18.61 7.23
CA ARG A 17 20.54 17.74 6.68
C ARG A 17 20.42 17.78 5.15
N ALA A 18 21.31 18.49 4.45
CA ALA A 18 21.18 18.69 3.00
C ALA A 18 21.27 17.37 2.21
N HIS A 19 21.93 16.36 2.79
CA HIS A 19 22.07 15.03 2.21
C HIS A 19 21.14 13.99 2.84
N ASP A 20 20.28 14.39 3.79
CA ASP A 20 19.30 13.51 4.46
C ASP A 20 18.04 13.35 3.58
N SER A 21 18.21 13.01 2.31
CA SER A 21 17.12 12.78 1.37
C SER A 21 16.95 11.29 1.06
N LEU A 22 15.71 10.89 0.79
CA LEU A 22 15.42 9.53 0.33
C LEU A 22 15.70 9.44 -1.17
N ALA A 23 16.37 8.37 -1.58
CA ALA A 23 16.59 8.08 -2.99
C ALA A 23 15.27 7.62 -3.64
N ARG A 24 15.00 8.11 -4.86
CA ARG A 24 13.85 7.65 -5.66
C ARG A 24 14.16 6.27 -6.22
N VAL A 25 13.19 5.38 -6.15
CA VAL A 25 13.28 4.05 -6.75
C VAL A 25 12.76 4.10 -8.18
N ASN A 26 13.43 3.39 -9.08
CA ASN A 26 12.99 3.25 -10.46
C ASN A 26 11.83 2.24 -10.53
N ILE A 27 10.69 2.66 -11.07
CA ILE A 27 9.49 1.83 -11.25
C ILE A 27 9.22 1.74 -12.75
N VAL A 28 9.00 0.54 -13.25
CA VAL A 28 8.80 0.25 -14.68
C VAL A 28 7.46 -0.46 -14.87
N ALA A 29 6.71 -0.11 -15.91
CA ALA A 29 5.49 -0.83 -16.27
C ALA A 29 5.81 -2.17 -16.93
N ASN A 30 5.12 -3.24 -16.53
CA ASN A 30 5.19 -4.55 -17.16
C ASN A 30 4.44 -4.51 -18.50
N LYS A 31 5.06 -5.02 -19.57
CA LYS A 31 4.48 -5.01 -20.92
C LYS A 31 3.29 -5.95 -21.10
N THR A 32 3.18 -6.98 -20.25
CA THR A 32 2.17 -8.05 -20.40
C THR A 32 0.94 -7.77 -19.55
N THR A 33 1.12 -7.36 -18.29
CA THR A 33 0.01 -7.10 -17.35
C THR A 33 -0.28 -5.62 -17.18
N GLY A 34 0.61 -4.72 -17.60
CA GLY A 34 0.46 -3.27 -17.42
C GLY A 34 0.78 -2.79 -15.99
N GLU A 35 1.02 -3.69 -15.05
CA GLU A 35 1.32 -3.35 -13.66
C GLU A 35 2.71 -2.73 -13.46
N TYR A 36 2.87 -1.96 -12.39
CA TYR A 36 4.16 -1.40 -12.00
C TYR A 36 5.02 -2.43 -11.26
N GLN A 37 6.29 -2.53 -11.65
CA GLN A 37 7.27 -3.43 -11.03
C GLN A 37 8.64 -2.76 -10.89
N LEU A 38 9.46 -3.31 -9.99
CA LEU A 38 10.86 -2.93 -9.89
C LEU A 38 11.67 -3.60 -11.01
N PRO A 39 12.70 -2.92 -11.56
CA PRO A 39 13.62 -3.53 -12.52
C PRO A 39 14.20 -4.83 -11.98
N HIS A 40 14.29 -5.84 -12.85
CA HIS A 40 14.85 -7.16 -12.56
C HIS A 40 14.10 -8.00 -11.50
N GLN A 41 12.95 -7.55 -11.02
CA GLN A 41 12.09 -8.33 -10.13
C GLN A 41 10.91 -8.94 -10.89
N VAL A 42 10.31 -9.95 -10.27
CA VAL A 42 9.06 -10.56 -10.76
C VAL A 42 7.90 -9.66 -10.33
N SER A 43 6.91 -9.45 -11.20
CA SER A 43 5.67 -8.72 -10.85
C SER A 43 4.85 -9.50 -9.81
N VAL A 44 3.95 -8.82 -9.12
CA VAL A 44 3.05 -9.40 -8.12
C VAL A 44 2.21 -10.54 -8.74
N ASP A 45 1.78 -10.38 -9.99
CA ASP A 45 1.08 -11.39 -10.78
C ASP A 45 1.94 -12.62 -11.15
N GLY A 46 3.22 -12.62 -10.77
CA GLY A 46 4.14 -13.72 -11.05
C GLY A 46 4.74 -13.71 -12.45
N PHE A 47 4.65 -12.59 -13.18
CA PHE A 47 5.21 -12.45 -14.52
C PHE A 47 6.61 -11.82 -14.52
N TYR A 48 7.51 -12.36 -15.35
CA TYR A 48 8.80 -11.77 -15.65
C TYR A 48 9.14 -11.96 -17.13
N LYS A 49 9.54 -10.87 -17.80
CA LYS A 49 9.82 -10.86 -19.25
C LYS A 49 8.70 -11.51 -20.09
N GLY A 50 7.45 -11.27 -19.71
CA GLY A 50 6.25 -11.79 -20.40
C GLY A 50 6.00 -13.29 -20.23
N LYS A 51 6.74 -13.97 -19.35
CA LYS A 51 6.49 -15.36 -18.98
C LYS A 51 5.98 -15.43 -17.54
N LYS A 52 5.02 -16.29 -17.28
CA LYS A 52 4.57 -16.61 -15.93
C LYS A 52 5.63 -17.50 -15.28
N VAL A 53 6.32 -16.98 -14.26
CA VAL A 53 7.41 -17.68 -13.56
C VAL A 53 6.89 -18.38 -12.32
N ILE A 54 5.90 -17.79 -11.65
CA ILE A 54 5.24 -18.40 -10.50
C ILE A 54 4.03 -19.16 -11.03
N ALA A 55 4.07 -20.49 -10.99
CA ALA A 55 2.89 -21.30 -11.21
C ALA A 55 1.89 -21.01 -10.09
N ASP A 56 0.62 -20.78 -10.44
CA ASP A 56 -0.41 -20.70 -9.42
C ASP A 56 -0.42 -22.03 -8.70
N LYS A 57 -0.13 -22.02 -7.40
CA LYS A 57 -0.56 -23.13 -6.56
C LYS A 57 -2.08 -23.11 -6.69
N VAL A 58 -2.64 -24.09 -7.38
CA VAL A 58 -4.09 -24.31 -7.50
C VAL A 58 -4.67 -24.21 -6.09
N LYS A 59 -5.21 -23.04 -5.73
CA LYS A 59 -6.13 -22.91 -4.62
C LYS A 59 -7.44 -23.46 -5.15
N LYS A 60 -7.67 -24.74 -4.89
CA LYS A 60 -9.02 -25.30 -4.86
C LYS A 60 -9.72 -24.57 -3.70
N GLU A 61 -10.78 -23.84 -4.05
CA GLU A 61 -11.85 -23.34 -3.18
C GLU A 61 -11.45 -22.34 -2.08
N GLU A 62 -11.91 -21.09 -2.22
CA GLU A 62 -12.92 -20.47 -1.34
C GLU A 62 -13.68 -19.42 -2.16
N GLU A 63 -14.52 -19.92 -3.05
CA GLU A 63 -15.84 -19.35 -3.35
C GLU A 63 -16.71 -19.65 -2.10
N SER A 64 -16.68 -18.78 -1.07
CA SER A 64 -17.67 -18.83 0.03
C SER A 64 -17.75 -17.54 0.87
N SER A 65 -17.32 -16.40 0.34
CA SER A 65 -17.80 -15.10 0.86
C SER A 65 -18.74 -14.46 -0.15
N GLU A 66 -19.75 -15.25 -0.56
CA GLU A 66 -21.01 -14.73 -1.04
C GLU A 66 -21.64 -13.85 0.05
N GLU A 67 -22.18 -12.70 -0.37
CA GLU A 67 -23.44 -12.15 0.14
C GLU A 67 -23.55 -11.78 1.64
N VAL A 68 -23.02 -10.62 2.04
CA VAL A 68 -23.58 -9.89 3.22
C VAL A 68 -23.74 -8.38 2.98
N ASN A 69 -23.67 -7.90 1.74
CA ASN A 69 -23.87 -6.46 1.45
C ASN A 69 -24.83 -6.20 0.29
N ALA A 70 -26.06 -6.69 0.45
CA ALA A 70 -27.24 -6.21 -0.28
C ALA A 70 -28.44 -6.12 0.67
N LYS A 71 -28.54 -4.96 1.34
CA LYS A 71 -29.70 -4.23 1.93
C LYS A 71 -31.05 -4.96 2.14
N PRO A 72 -31.85 -4.63 3.19
CA PRO A 72 -32.21 -3.22 3.47
C PRO A 72 -32.47 -2.79 4.93
N GLU A 73 -31.91 -1.64 5.32
CA GLU A 73 -32.57 -0.37 5.71
C GLU A 73 -34.04 -0.31 6.21
N ALA A 74 -34.67 -1.39 6.70
CA ALA A 74 -36.08 -1.40 7.13
C ALA A 74 -36.31 -1.41 8.65
N GLU A 75 -35.30 -1.73 9.47
CA GLU A 75 -35.49 -1.80 10.94
C GLU A 75 -35.18 -0.50 11.68
N GLN A 76 -34.49 0.46 11.06
CA GLN A 76 -34.13 1.73 11.71
C GLN A 76 -35.29 2.73 11.81
N LYS A 77 -36.45 2.45 11.19
CA LYS A 77 -37.67 3.27 11.36
C LYS A 77 -38.62 2.78 12.44
N LYS A 78 -38.42 1.59 13.03
CA LYS A 78 -39.28 1.10 14.15
C LYS A 78 -38.78 1.52 15.53
N ILE A 79 -37.47 1.74 15.70
CA ILE A 79 -36.88 2.12 17.00
C ILE A 79 -37.13 3.61 17.32
N ALA A 80 -37.47 4.45 16.33
CA ALA A 80 -37.73 5.87 16.53
C ALA A 80 -39.18 6.24 16.92
N SER A 81 -40.09 5.27 17.05
CA SER A 81 -41.50 5.53 17.43
C SER A 81 -41.96 4.85 18.72
N GLU A 82 -41.10 4.07 19.39
CA GLU A 82 -41.37 3.48 20.71
C GLU A 82 -40.25 3.84 21.69
N GLY A 83 -40.26 5.10 22.12
CA GLY A 83 -39.36 5.60 23.15
C GLY A 83 -39.93 6.90 23.71
N VAL A 84 -40.79 6.74 24.73
CA VAL A 84 -41.27 7.70 25.76
C VAL A 84 -41.39 9.17 25.35
#